data_AF-A0A5N6SVL1-F1
#
_entry.id   AF-A0A5N6SVL1-F1
#
_cell.length_a   1.000
_cell.length_b   1.000
_cell.length_c   1.000
_cell.angle_alpha   90.00
_cell.angle_beta   90.00
_cell.angle_gamma   90.00
#
_symmetry.space_group_name_H-M   'P 1'
#
loop_
_entity.id
_entity.type
_entity.pdbx_description
1 polymer ?
#
loop_
_entity_poly.entity_id
_entity_poly.type
_entity_poly.pdbx_seq_one_letter_code
_entity_poly.pdbx_strand_id
1 'polypeptide(L)'
;MKGPALTSDSFRRLPREIRNIILNYLNSQDIASLRLVSRAFHQLPISLWQRLLREKMPWLWEIWSDEPPYYWATVTAEDIGNNRREALAPGMSTPTIVSHTINVQEHMSQWALPKPPYGRTNWYMLDLDIKRNRKESRGLRNRERIWNYQEKMLVQLKRHIRDSAI
;
A
#
# COMPACT_ATOMS: atom_id res chain seq x y z
N MET A 1 -9.14 -55.06 8.44
CA MET A 1 -9.68 -53.92 7.66
C MET A 1 -8.57 -52.91 7.43
N LYS A 2 -8.09 -52.73 6.19
CA LYS A 2 -7.13 -51.66 5.85
C LYS A 2 -7.92 -50.35 5.78
N GLY A 3 -7.59 -49.38 6.63
CA GLY A 3 -8.19 -48.04 6.59
C GLY A 3 -7.97 -47.35 5.24
N PRO A 4 -8.79 -46.35 4.87
CA PRO A 4 -8.69 -45.68 3.58
C PRO A 4 -7.26 -45.14 3.39
N ALA A 5 -6.68 -45.41 2.23
CA ALA A 5 -5.35 -44.96 1.86
C ALA A 5 -5.24 -43.45 2.15
N LEU A 6 -4.29 -43.06 2.99
CA LEU A 6 -3.92 -41.67 3.23
C LEU A 6 -3.83 -40.98 1.87
N THR A 7 -4.74 -40.05 1.62
CA THR A 7 -4.75 -39.26 0.38
C THR A 7 -3.39 -38.60 0.25
N SER A 8 -2.57 -39.14 -0.64
CA SER A 8 -1.21 -38.65 -0.87
C SER A 8 -1.36 -37.23 -1.41
N ASP A 9 -0.76 -36.26 -0.72
CA ASP A 9 -0.81 -34.84 -1.08
C ASP A 9 -0.24 -34.65 -2.50
N SER A 10 -1.11 -34.58 -3.52
CA SER A 10 -0.74 -34.51 -4.93
C SER A 10 0.15 -33.30 -5.23
N PHE A 11 -0.01 -32.21 -4.48
CA PHE A 11 0.81 -31.00 -4.65
C PHE A 11 2.27 -31.21 -4.24
N ARG A 12 2.59 -32.23 -3.41
CA ARG A 12 3.98 -32.57 -3.08
C ARG A 12 4.78 -33.08 -4.28
N ARG A 13 4.09 -33.60 -5.31
CA ARG A 13 4.74 -34.06 -6.55
C ARG A 13 5.09 -32.90 -7.47
N LEU A 14 4.56 -31.70 -7.21
CA LEU A 14 4.83 -30.54 -8.04
C LEU A 14 6.17 -29.89 -7.64
N PRO A 15 6.98 -29.48 -8.63
CA PRO A 15 8.14 -28.62 -8.40
C PRO A 15 7.75 -27.35 -7.62
N ARG A 16 8.70 -26.77 -6.90
CA ARG A 16 8.45 -25.59 -6.06
C ARG A 16 8.00 -24.40 -6.90
N GLU A 17 8.51 -24.29 -8.12
CA GLU A 17 8.20 -23.25 -9.10
C GLU A 17 6.72 -23.28 -9.46
N ILE A 18 6.17 -24.47 -9.75
CA ILE A 18 4.75 -24.64 -10.06
C ILE A 18 3.88 -24.31 -8.84
N ARG A 19 4.30 -24.72 -7.64
CA ARG A 19 3.60 -24.34 -6.40
C ARG A 19 3.60 -22.83 -6.18
N ASN A 20 4.70 -22.15 -6.48
CA ASN A 20 4.80 -20.69 -6.38
C ASN A 20 3.89 -20.00 -7.42
N ILE A 21 3.81 -20.54 -8.64
CA ILE A 21 2.90 -20.04 -9.69
C ILE A 21 1.45 -20.16 -9.20
N ILE A 22 1.06 -21.31 -8.66
CA ILE A 22 -0.28 -21.50 -8.07
C ILE A 22 -0.54 -20.44 -6.98
N LEU A 23 0.40 -20.27 -6.05
CA LEU A 23 0.29 -19.26 -4.99
C LEU A 23 0.15 -17.83 -5.52
N ASN A 24 0.70 -17.50 -6.69
CA ASN A 24 0.60 -16.17 -7.28
C ASN A 24 -0.80 -15.84 -7.82
N TYR A 25 -1.62 -16.84 -8.14
CA TYR A 25 -2.99 -16.65 -8.63
C TYR A 25 -4.05 -16.65 -7.52
N LEU A 26 -3.68 -17.00 -6.29
CA LEU A 26 -4.63 -17.13 -5.18
C LEU A 26 -4.68 -15.87 -4.32
N ASN A 27 -5.87 -15.48 -3.88
CA ASN A 27 -6.00 -14.46 -2.84
C ASN A 27 -5.62 -15.04 -1.47
N SER A 28 -5.55 -14.20 -0.44
CA SER A 28 -5.12 -14.67 0.89
C SER A 28 -6.04 -15.71 1.54
N GLN A 29 -7.34 -15.66 1.24
CA GLN A 29 -8.30 -16.59 1.81
C GLN A 29 -8.11 -17.97 1.19
N ASP A 30 -7.94 -18.03 -0.12
CA ASP A 30 -7.68 -19.28 -0.83
C ASP A 30 -6.33 -19.88 -0.45
N ILE A 31 -5.30 -19.04 -0.24
CA ILE A 31 -4.00 -19.50 0.29
C ILE A 31 -4.17 -20.11 1.68
N ALA A 32 -4.96 -19.50 2.57
CA ALA A 32 -5.21 -20.04 3.90
C ALA A 32 -5.93 -21.40 3.83
N SER A 33 -6.97 -21.50 3.00
CA SER A 33 -7.69 -22.75 2.75
C SER A 33 -6.77 -23.84 2.19
N LEU A 34 -5.94 -23.50 1.19
CA LEU A 34 -4.99 -24.42 0.57
C LEU A 34 -3.97 -24.96 1.58
N ARG A 35 -3.53 -24.13 2.53
CA ARG A 35 -2.61 -24.54 3.61
C ARG A 35 -3.24 -25.51 4.60
N LEU A 36 -4.56 -25.47 4.79
CA LEU A 36 -5.26 -26.43 5.65
C LEU A 36 -5.37 -27.81 4.99
N VAL A 37 -5.45 -27.85 3.66
CA VAL A 37 -5.67 -29.07 2.88
C VAL A 37 -4.36 -29.73 2.42
N SER A 38 -3.31 -28.95 2.16
CA SER A 38 -2.05 -29.45 1.62
C SER A 38 -0.84 -28.88 2.35
N ARG A 39 -0.04 -29.80 2.91
CA ARG A 39 1.21 -29.45 3.62
C ARG A 39 2.27 -28.91 2.67
N ALA A 40 2.13 -29.14 1.35
CA ALA A 40 3.03 -28.62 0.34
C ALA A 40 3.12 -27.08 0.30
N PHE A 41 2.15 -26.37 0.91
CA PHE A 41 2.05 -24.91 0.96
C PHE A 41 2.28 -24.31 2.35
N HIS A 42 2.71 -25.10 3.33
CA HIS A 42 3.02 -24.56 4.67
C HIS A 42 4.13 -23.50 4.63
N GLN A 43 5.14 -23.70 3.77
CA GLN A 43 6.22 -22.74 3.53
C GLN A 43 5.83 -21.83 2.36
N LEU A 44 5.59 -20.56 2.68
CA LEU A 44 5.25 -19.54 1.69
C LEU A 44 6.50 -18.76 1.25
N PRO A 45 6.65 -18.45 -0.05
CA PRO A 45 7.70 -17.54 -0.51
C PRO A 45 7.57 -16.15 0.12
N ILE A 46 8.68 -15.50 0.44
CA ILE A 46 8.65 -14.14 1.01
C ILE A 46 8.03 -13.14 0.01
N SER A 47 8.32 -13.29 -1.28
CA SER A 47 7.78 -12.44 -2.36
C SER A 47 6.25 -12.48 -2.47
N LEU A 48 5.61 -13.55 -2.00
CA LEU A 48 4.14 -13.66 -1.96
C LEU A 48 3.53 -12.53 -1.12
N TRP A 49 4.16 -12.19 0.00
CA TRP A 49 3.65 -11.18 0.92
C TRP A 49 3.68 -9.79 0.32
N GLN A 50 4.65 -9.48 -0.53
CA GLN A 50 4.67 -8.22 -1.27
C GLN A 50 3.48 -8.10 -2.22
N ARG A 51 3.17 -9.16 -2.97
CA ARG A 51 1.99 -9.19 -3.85
C ARG A 51 0.72 -8.97 -3.02
N LEU A 52 0.58 -9.68 -1.91
CA LEU A 52 -0.57 -9.55 -1.03
C LEU A 52 -0.66 -8.16 -0.38
N LEU A 53 0.47 -7.54 -0.02
CA LEU A 53 0.54 -6.16 0.46
C LEU A 53 0.00 -5.19 -0.60
N ARG A 54 0.47 -5.30 -1.84
CA ARG A 54 0.01 -4.47 -2.96
C ARG A 54 -1.49 -4.62 -3.21
N GLU A 55 -2.01 -5.84 -3.16
CA GLU A 55 -3.44 -6.11 -3.38
C GLU A 55 -4.32 -5.60 -2.24
N LYS A 56 -3.89 -5.79 -0.99
CA LYS A 56 -4.71 -5.46 0.18
C LYS A 56 -4.57 -4.02 0.66
N MET A 57 -3.42 -3.42 0.40
CA MET A 57 -3.06 -2.08 0.86
C MET A 57 -2.48 -1.28 -0.30
N PRO A 58 -3.24 -1.08 -1.40
CA PRO A 58 -2.76 -0.38 -2.58
C PRO A 58 -2.36 1.07 -2.29
N TRP A 59 -2.90 1.67 -1.22
CA TRP A 59 -2.51 3.00 -0.73
C TRP A 59 -1.06 3.09 -0.20
N LEU A 60 -0.34 1.97 -0.07
CA LEU A 60 1.11 1.91 0.15
C LEU A 60 1.85 1.94 -1.18
N TRP A 61 1.70 3.05 -1.89
CA TRP A 61 2.22 3.21 -3.25
C TRP A 61 3.74 3.11 -3.31
N GLU A 62 4.46 3.40 -2.22
CA GLU A 62 5.93 3.29 -2.14
C GLU A 62 6.45 1.87 -2.41
N ILE A 63 5.61 0.86 -2.23
CA ILE A 63 5.98 -0.56 -2.44
C ILE A 63 6.02 -0.91 -3.94
N TRP A 64 5.21 -0.24 -4.77
CA TRP A 64 4.96 -0.67 -6.15
C TRP A 64 5.10 0.43 -7.20
N SER A 65 5.08 1.70 -6.82
CA SER A 65 5.40 2.83 -7.70
C SER A 65 6.89 3.18 -7.58
N ASP A 66 7.46 3.74 -8.65
CA ASP A 66 8.78 4.38 -8.64
C ASP A 66 8.66 5.92 -8.66
N GLU A 67 7.43 6.43 -8.69
CA GLU A 67 7.18 7.87 -8.65
C GLU A 67 7.54 8.44 -7.27
N PRO A 68 8.15 9.64 -7.22
CA PRO A 68 8.38 10.31 -5.95
C PRO A 68 7.03 10.67 -5.29
N PRO A 69 6.98 10.74 -3.94
CA PRO A 69 5.79 11.22 -3.25
C PRO A 69 5.39 12.58 -3.79
N TYR A 70 4.08 12.80 -3.94
CA TYR A 70 3.60 14.15 -4.20
C TYR A 70 3.96 15.04 -3.03
N TYR A 71 4.48 16.24 -3.31
CA TYR A 71 4.99 17.15 -2.29
C TYR A 71 4.01 17.38 -1.13
N TRP A 72 2.74 17.61 -1.45
CA TRP A 72 1.70 17.83 -0.43
C TRP A 72 1.38 16.61 0.44
N ALA A 73 1.89 15.41 0.10
CA ALA A 73 1.75 14.21 0.91
C ALA A 73 2.78 14.12 2.05
N THR A 74 3.81 14.97 2.05
CA THR A 74 4.84 15.01 3.09
C THR A 74 4.79 16.27 3.93
N VAL A 75 3.96 17.24 3.57
CA VAL A 75 3.86 18.53 4.24
C VAL A 75 2.79 18.45 5.33
N THR A 76 3.16 18.76 6.56
CA THR A 76 2.24 18.85 7.70
C THR A 76 1.65 20.24 7.85
N ALA A 77 0.56 20.37 8.63
CA ALA A 77 0.00 21.69 8.96
C ALA A 77 1.01 22.57 9.72
N GLU A 78 1.89 21.95 10.51
CA GLU A 78 2.98 22.61 11.22
C GLU A 78 4.02 23.16 10.24
N ASP A 79 4.42 22.37 9.24
CA ASP A 79 5.35 22.83 8.18
C ASP A 79 4.80 24.06 7.44
N ILE A 80 3.50 24.07 7.15
CA ILE A 80 2.81 25.20 6.52
C ILE A 80 2.87 26.43 7.43
N GLY A 81 2.56 26.25 8.73
CA GLY A 81 2.60 27.32 9.72
C GLY A 81 3.99 27.92 9.88
N ASN A 82 5.03 27.09 10.01
CA ASN A 82 6.41 27.50 10.21
C ASN A 82 7.01 28.23 9.01
N ASN A 83 6.51 27.96 7.79
CA ASN A 83 7.01 28.56 6.55
C ASN A 83 6.12 29.68 6.01
N ARG A 84 5.10 30.09 6.77
CA ARG A 84 4.17 31.17 6.45
C ARG A 84 4.92 32.51 6.49
N ARG A 85 5.02 33.18 5.34
CA ARG A 85 5.47 34.58 5.28
C ARG A 85 4.28 35.51 5.26
N GLU A 86 4.20 36.37 6.26
CA GLU A 86 3.22 37.44 6.34
C GLU A 86 3.83 38.73 5.82
N ALA A 87 3.06 39.48 5.03
CA ALA A 87 3.39 40.86 4.72
C ALA A 87 2.15 41.73 4.86
N LEU A 88 2.37 42.99 5.20
CA LEU A 88 1.32 44.00 5.15
C LEU A 88 1.11 44.40 3.69
N ALA A 89 -0.04 44.02 3.14
CA ALA A 89 -0.49 44.57 1.88
C ALA A 89 -0.80 46.08 2.07
N PRO A 90 -0.44 46.95 1.11
CA PRO A 90 -0.75 48.37 1.21
C PRO A 90 -2.24 48.59 1.45
N GLY A 91 -2.60 49.24 2.57
CA GLY A 91 -3.99 49.54 2.93
C GLY A 91 -4.72 48.50 3.78
N MET A 92 -4.07 47.40 4.20
CA MET A 92 -4.64 46.48 5.20
C MET A 92 -4.07 46.73 6.60
N SER A 93 -4.92 46.68 7.62
CA SER A 93 -4.55 46.76 9.04
C SER A 93 -4.08 45.43 9.61
N THR A 94 -4.26 44.31 8.90
CA THR A 94 -3.82 42.97 9.31
C THR A 94 -2.83 42.36 8.32
N PRO A 95 -1.80 41.63 8.81
CA PRO A 95 -0.86 40.92 7.94
C PRO A 95 -1.58 39.84 7.12
N THR A 96 -1.26 39.75 5.83
CA THR A 96 -1.78 38.71 4.94
C THR A 96 -0.68 37.71 4.59
N ILE A 97 -1.03 36.43 4.42
CA ILE A 97 -0.09 35.39 3.97
C ILE A 97 0.26 35.64 2.51
N VAL A 98 1.52 35.91 2.21
CA VAL A 98 1.97 36.23 0.85
C VAL A 98 2.62 35.03 0.17
N SER A 99 3.26 34.14 0.93
CA SER A 99 3.84 32.91 0.39
C SER A 99 4.11 31.86 1.48
N HIS A 100 4.26 30.61 1.04
CA HIS A 100 4.84 29.53 1.85
C HIS A 100 6.23 29.21 1.27
N THR A 101 7.28 29.30 2.08
CA THR A 101 8.69 29.24 1.62
C THR A 101 9.28 27.83 1.68
N ILE A 102 8.46 26.78 1.58
CA ILE A 102 8.94 25.42 1.77
C ILE A 102 9.76 25.01 0.55
N ASN A 103 11.04 24.64 0.77
CA ASN A 103 11.87 24.04 -0.26
C ASN A 103 11.41 22.61 -0.52
N VAL A 104 10.68 22.41 -1.63
CA VAL A 104 10.12 21.13 -2.03
C VAL A 104 11.18 20.04 -2.10
N GLN A 105 12.34 20.32 -2.72
CA GLN A 105 13.36 19.31 -2.97
C GLN A 105 14.02 18.85 -1.67
N GLU A 106 14.36 19.79 -0.80
CA GLU A 106 14.93 19.50 0.51
C GLU A 106 13.95 18.72 1.39
N HIS A 107 12.69 19.14 1.44
CA HIS A 107 11.65 18.49 2.21
C HIS A 107 11.39 17.05 1.72
N MET A 108 11.32 16.84 0.41
CA MET A 108 11.23 15.50 -0.18
C MET A 108 12.41 14.61 0.22
N SER A 109 13.64 15.13 0.20
CA SER A 109 14.83 14.34 0.54
C SER A 109 14.86 13.88 2.00
N GLN A 110 14.30 14.67 2.92
CA GLN A 110 14.24 14.34 4.35
C GLN A 110 13.11 13.37 4.68
N TRP A 111 11.96 13.51 4.01
CA TRP A 111 10.72 12.82 4.38
C TRP A 111 10.36 11.61 3.51
N ALA A 112 10.90 11.53 2.28
CA ALA A 112 10.63 10.39 1.42
C ALA A 112 11.42 9.17 1.91
N LEU A 113 10.71 8.15 2.38
CA LEU A 113 11.33 6.86 2.64
C LEU A 113 11.78 6.23 1.32
N PRO A 114 13.01 5.72 1.22
CA PRO A 114 13.44 5.01 0.03
C PRO A 114 12.60 3.75 -0.15
N LYS A 115 12.28 3.43 -1.40
CA LYS A 115 11.55 2.22 -1.76
C LYS A 115 12.23 0.99 -1.14
N PRO A 116 11.49 0.14 -0.39
CA PRO A 116 12.08 -1.03 0.22
C PRO A 116 12.73 -1.94 -0.84
N PRO A 117 13.99 -2.35 -0.67
CA PRO A 117 14.69 -3.16 -1.66
C PRO A 117 14.03 -4.53 -1.81
N TYR A 118 13.60 -4.86 -3.03
CA TYR A 118 12.80 -6.06 -3.32
C TYR A 118 13.40 -7.35 -2.73
N GLY A 119 14.69 -7.61 -3.00
CA GLY A 119 15.36 -8.87 -2.64
C GLY A 119 15.85 -8.94 -1.19
N ARG A 120 15.82 -7.83 -0.44
CA ARG A 120 16.31 -7.77 0.96
C ARG A 120 15.20 -7.52 1.96
N THR A 121 14.04 -7.05 1.52
CA THR A 121 12.91 -6.74 2.39
C THR A 121 12.22 -8.03 2.83
N ASN A 122 12.10 -8.23 4.14
CA ASN A 122 11.25 -9.28 4.68
C ASN A 122 9.78 -8.83 4.61
N TRP A 123 9.16 -9.06 3.47
CA TRP A 123 7.78 -8.65 3.18
C TRP A 123 6.73 -9.24 4.12
N TYR A 124 7.01 -10.42 4.71
CA TYR A 124 6.14 -11.03 5.72
C TYR A 124 6.13 -10.21 7.01
N MET A 125 7.31 -9.85 7.52
CA MET A 125 7.42 -9.03 8.72
C MET A 125 6.79 -7.65 8.52
N LEU A 126 7.04 -7.03 7.36
CA LEU A 126 6.43 -5.75 7.01
C LEU A 126 4.90 -5.82 7.02
N ASP A 127 4.30 -6.85 6.41
CA ASP A 127 2.85 -7.07 6.43
C ASP A 127 2.28 -7.24 7.84
N LEU A 128 2.97 -8.01 8.68
CA LEU A 128 2.58 -8.18 10.08
C LEU A 128 2.65 -6.89 10.88
N ASP A 129 3.76 -6.15 10.77
CA ASP A 129 3.99 -4.93 11.53
C ASP A 129 3.01 -3.83 11.13
N ILE A 130 2.72 -3.70 9.82
CA ILE A 130 1.70 -2.76 9.35
C ILE A 130 0.34 -3.15 9.91
N LYS A 131 -0.07 -4.42 9.81
CA LYS A 131 -1.37 -4.87 10.32
C LYS A 131 -1.51 -4.66 11.82
N ARG A 132 -0.45 -4.93 12.58
CA ARG A 132 -0.41 -4.75 14.03
C ARG A 132 -0.59 -3.29 14.43
N ASN A 133 0.10 -2.38 13.75
CA ASN A 133 0.14 -0.96 14.12
C ASN A 133 -0.84 -0.09 13.31
N ARG A 134 -1.63 -0.66 12.40
CA ARG A 134 -2.53 0.10 11.50
C ARG A 134 -3.49 1.03 12.23
N LYS A 135 -4.04 0.60 13.36
CA LYS A 135 -5.01 1.41 14.14
C LYS A 135 -4.37 2.66 14.75
N GLU A 136 -3.12 2.56 15.14
CA GLU A 136 -2.35 3.62 15.81
C GLU A 136 -1.75 4.61 14.81
N SER A 137 -1.45 4.14 13.59
CA SER A 137 -0.93 5.01 12.53
C SER A 137 -2.03 5.86 11.88
N ARG A 138 -2.15 7.11 12.36
CA ARG A 138 -3.03 8.14 11.74
C ARG A 138 -2.70 8.35 10.26
N GLY A 139 -1.42 8.31 9.90
CA GLY A 139 -0.95 8.46 8.51
C GLY A 139 -1.45 7.35 7.60
N LEU A 140 -1.29 6.09 8.00
CA LEU A 140 -1.76 4.94 7.21
C LEU A 140 -3.28 4.96 7.03
N ARG A 141 -4.03 5.28 8.10
CA ARG A 141 -5.49 5.41 8.02
C ARG A 141 -5.93 6.53 7.09
N ASN A 142 -5.22 7.67 7.11
CA ASN A 142 -5.53 8.78 6.22
C ASN A 142 -5.27 8.40 4.76
N ARG A 143 -4.15 7.74 4.46
CA ARG A 143 -3.82 7.25 3.11
C ARG A 143 -4.87 6.29 2.57
N GLU A 144 -5.28 5.32 3.38
CA GLU A 144 -6.34 4.39 3.02
C GLU A 144 -7.69 5.10 2.76
N ARG A 145 -8.05 6.06 3.63
CA ARG A 145 -9.28 6.84 3.45
C ARG A 145 -9.27 7.62 2.14
N ILE A 146 -8.17 8.29 1.82
CA ILE A 146 -8.00 9.06 0.58
C ILE A 146 -8.09 8.13 -0.63
N TRP A 147 -7.38 7.00 -0.59
CA TRP A 147 -7.42 6.00 -1.66
C TRP A 147 -8.84 5.51 -1.93
N ASN A 148 -9.54 5.08 -0.88
CA ASN A 148 -10.92 4.59 -1.01
C ASN A 148 -11.88 5.67 -1.51
N TYR A 149 -11.64 6.94 -1.17
CA TYR A 149 -12.41 8.07 -1.70
C TYR A 149 -12.17 8.25 -3.21
N GLN A 150 -10.90 8.24 -3.65
CA GLN A 150 -10.53 8.34 -5.06
C GLN A 150 -11.10 7.18 -5.88
N GLU A 151 -11.01 5.94 -5.38
CA GLU A 151 -11.55 4.76 -6.07
C GLU A 151 -13.06 4.88 -6.29
N LYS A 152 -13.81 5.35 -5.27
CA LYS A 152 -15.26 5.60 -5.39
C LYS A 152 -15.57 6.66 -6.45
N MET A 153 -14.82 7.75 -6.48
CA MET A 153 -15.00 8.79 -7.51
C MET A 153 -14.74 8.23 -8.91
N LEU A 154 -13.68 7.43 -9.09
CA LEU A 154 -13.38 6.81 -10.38
C LEU A 154 -14.48 5.84 -10.83
N VAL A 155 -15.03 5.04 -9.91
CA VAL A 155 -16.16 4.14 -10.21
C VAL A 155 -17.39 4.94 -10.65
N GLN A 156 -17.72 6.02 -9.93
CA GLN A 156 -18.84 6.90 -10.27
C GLN A 156 -18.65 7.56 -11.65
N LEU A 157 -17.45 8.09 -11.92
CA LEU A 157 -17.11 8.70 -13.20
C LEU A 157 -17.24 7.69 -14.35
N LYS A 158 -16.70 6.48 -14.19
CA LYS A 158 -16.81 5.41 -15.20
C LYS A 158 -18.26 5.04 -15.49
N ARG A 159 -19.12 5.04 -14.46
CA ARG A 159 -20.55 4.80 -14.61
C ARG A 159 -21.20 5.92 -15.42
N HIS A 160 -20.97 7.18 -15.06
CA HIS A 160 -21.51 8.32 -15.80
C HIS A 160 -21.08 8.34 -17.27
N ILE A 161 -19.80 8.08 -17.57
CA ILE A 161 -19.28 8.01 -18.93
C ILE A 161 -20.00 6.92 -19.74
N ARG A 162 -20.24 5.75 -19.13
CA ARG A 162 -20.97 4.66 -19.79
C ARG A 162 -22.43 5.02 -20.04
N ASP A 163 -23.09 5.65 -19.08
CA ASP A 163 -24.51 6.03 -19.17
C ASP A 163 -24.75 7.17 -20.19
N SER A 164 -23.73 8.01 -20.46
CA SER A 164 -23.78 9.08 -21.47
C SER A 164 -23.35 8.65 -22.88
N ALA A 165 -22.85 7.41 -23.05
CA ALA A 165 -22.42 6.86 -24.33
C ALA A 165 -23.48 5.95 -24.99
N ILE A 166 -24.68 5.88 -24.39
CA ILE A 166 -25.90 5.21 -24.88
C ILE A 166 -26.91 6.30 -25.21
#